data_AF-A0A841FYU4-F1
#
_entry.id   AF-A0A841FYU4-F1
#
_cell.length_a   1.000
_cell.length_b   1.000
_cell.length_c   1.000
_cell.angle_alpha   90.00
_cell.angle_beta   90.00
_cell.angle_gamma   90.00
#
_symmetry.space_group_name_H-M   'P 1'
#
loop_
_entity.id
_entity.type
_entity.pdbx_description
1 polymer ?
#
loop_
_entity_poly.entity_id
_entity_poly.type
_entity_poly.pdbx_seq_one_letter_code
_entity_poly.pdbx_strand_id
1 'polypeptide(L)'
;MDKPLRLGDPVGHVGLHLVRVVPARDPDHPYAPWRYVLRAEGPQGTFEASAGFWTPDSPGRFLGSLALDFRGWPGERTWRSPDTALHVTATHDGLGHVHLRWTVTDGRLDPGWELTVTTIVDAGEDMRRLAADVRAVERAD
;
A
#
# COMPACT_ATOMS: atom_id res chain seq x y z
N MET A 1 17.87 10.40 6.97
CA MET A 1 16.54 9.77 6.97
C MET A 1 15.85 10.26 5.72
N ASP A 2 15.78 9.39 4.72
CA ASP A 2 15.12 9.65 3.44
C ASP A 2 13.63 9.97 3.67
N LYS A 3 13.06 10.80 2.82
CA LYS A 3 11.68 11.28 2.96
C LYS A 3 10.70 10.10 2.84
N PRO A 4 9.65 9.99 3.70
CA PRO A 4 8.63 8.95 3.58
C PRO A 4 8.00 8.91 2.19
N LEU A 5 7.90 7.72 1.59
CA LEU A 5 7.30 7.54 0.26
C LEU A 5 5.79 7.74 0.36
N ARG A 6 5.24 8.65 -0.45
CA ARG A 6 3.80 8.88 -0.53
C ARG A 6 3.14 7.90 -1.50
N LEU A 7 2.06 7.26 -1.09
CA LEU A 7 1.38 6.22 -1.88
C LEU A 7 0.32 6.81 -2.82
N GLY A 8 0.71 7.76 -3.67
CA GLY A 8 -0.16 8.45 -4.63
C GLY A 8 -0.80 9.75 -4.13
N ASP A 9 -1.56 10.42 -4.99
CA ASP A 9 -2.33 11.62 -4.65
C ASP A 9 -3.70 11.25 -4.07
N PRO A 10 -4.02 11.65 -2.82
CA PRO A 10 -5.26 11.29 -2.17
C PRO A 10 -6.43 12.09 -2.70
N VAL A 11 -7.56 11.41 -2.83
CA VAL A 11 -8.88 12.03 -2.94
C VAL A 11 -9.31 12.42 -1.53
N GLY A 12 -8.98 13.66 -1.14
CA GLY A 12 -9.29 14.22 0.19
C GLY A 12 -8.06 14.68 0.97
N HIS A 13 -8.21 14.82 2.29
CA HIS A 13 -7.20 15.39 3.17
C HIS A 13 -6.32 14.37 3.90
N VAL A 14 -6.54 13.07 3.65
CA VAL A 14 -5.83 12.00 4.34
C VAL A 14 -4.68 11.50 3.47
N GLY A 15 -3.45 11.60 3.98
CA GLY A 15 -2.26 11.08 3.33
C GLY A 15 -1.90 9.69 3.86
N LEU A 16 -1.37 8.83 2.99
CA LEU A 16 -0.76 7.57 3.39
C LEU A 16 0.68 7.50 2.87
N HIS A 17 1.60 7.20 3.79
CA HIS A 17 3.03 7.14 3.53
C HIS A 17 3.59 5.78 3.93
N LEU A 18 4.40 5.21 3.06
CA LEU A 18 5.29 4.10 3.38
C LEU A 18 6.58 4.71 3.95
N VAL A 19 6.80 4.48 5.24
CA VAL A 19 7.92 5.09 5.98
C VAL A 19 9.19 4.26 5.82
N ARG A 20 9.08 2.95 6.02
CA ARG A 20 10.19 1.99 5.91
C ARG A 20 9.68 0.56 5.80
N VAL A 21 10.57 -0.34 5.40
CA VAL A 21 10.41 -1.79 5.55
C VAL A 21 11.29 -2.24 6.71
N VAL A 22 10.81 -3.17 7.52
CA VAL A 22 11.57 -3.73 8.65
C VAL A 22 11.45 -5.25 8.66
N PRO A 23 12.46 -5.99 9.16
CA PRO A 23 12.32 -7.42 9.40
C PRO A 23 11.14 -7.68 10.34
N ALA A 24 10.29 -8.63 9.98
CA ALA A 24 9.24 -9.12 10.86
C ALA A 24 9.89 -10.00 11.94
N ARG A 25 9.71 -9.62 13.21
CA ARG A 25 9.92 -10.53 14.34
C ARG A 25 8.56 -10.90 14.89
N ASP A 26 7.78 -11.59 14.06
CA ASP A 26 6.43 -12.00 14.39
C ASP A 26 6.36 -13.54 14.46
N PRO A 27 6.28 -14.13 15.66
CA PRO A 27 6.17 -15.59 15.81
C PRO A 27 4.83 -16.13 15.28
N ASP A 28 3.78 -15.30 15.18
CA ASP A 28 2.45 -15.72 14.71
C ASP A 28 2.37 -15.76 13.18
N HIS A 29 3.24 -15.01 12.48
CA HIS A 29 3.32 -14.97 11.02
C HIS A 29 4.75 -15.21 10.49
N PRO A 30 5.32 -16.42 10.71
CA PRO A 30 6.73 -16.71 10.39
C PRO A 30 7.06 -16.67 8.89
N TYR A 31 6.05 -16.66 8.02
CA TYR A 31 6.21 -16.66 6.56
C TYR A 31 6.16 -15.27 5.93
N ALA A 32 5.92 -14.22 6.73
CA ALA A 32 6.01 -12.82 6.28
C ALA A 32 7.27 -12.19 6.89
N PRO A 33 8.47 -12.44 6.33
CA PRO A 33 9.74 -12.03 6.95
C PRO A 33 9.94 -10.52 6.99
N TRP A 34 9.08 -9.74 6.33
CA TRP A 34 9.16 -8.29 6.24
C TRP A 34 7.83 -7.64 6.61
N ARG A 35 7.89 -6.44 7.19
CA ARG A 35 6.73 -5.59 7.46
C ARG A 35 6.95 -4.19 6.89
N TYR A 36 5.92 -3.62 6.29
CA TYR A 36 5.85 -2.18 6.05
C TYR A 36 5.56 -1.47 7.36
N VAL A 37 6.18 -0.31 7.57
CA VAL A 37 5.71 0.70 8.53
C VAL A 37 4.99 1.77 7.72
N LEU A 38 3.69 1.89 7.96
CA LEU A 38 2.81 2.82 7.28
C LEU A 38 2.46 3.95 8.23
N ARG A 39 2.51 5.18 7.73
CA ARG A 39 2.06 6.38 8.43
C ARG A 39 0.88 6.97 7.70
N ALA A 40 -0.22 7.10 8.42
CA ALA A 40 -1.38 7.83 7.98
C ALA A 40 -1.45 9.19 8.66
N GLU A 41 -1.81 10.21 7.89
CA GLU A 41 -1.98 11.57 8.38
C GLU A 41 -3.39 12.04 8.08
N GLY A 42 -4.14 12.39 9.12
CA GLY A 42 -5.51 12.87 9.01
C GLY A 42 -5.85 13.96 10.03
N PRO A 43 -7.08 14.49 10.01
CA PRO A 43 -7.48 15.62 10.87
C PRO A 43 -7.36 15.34 12.37
N GLN A 44 -7.44 14.07 12.77
CA GLN A 44 -7.35 13.65 14.18
C GLN A 44 -5.92 13.34 14.65
N GLY A 45 -4.93 13.44 13.76
CA GLY A 45 -3.53 13.20 14.07
C GLY A 45 -2.85 12.24 13.10
N THR A 46 -1.72 11.72 13.55
CA THR A 46 -0.91 10.74 12.82
C THR A 46 -1.10 9.36 13.43
N PHE A 47 -1.31 8.37 12.59
CA PHE A 47 -1.50 6.97 12.98
C PHE A 47 -0.43 6.11 12.31
N GLU A 48 0.11 5.15 13.03
CA GLU A 48 1.10 4.20 12.51
C GLU A 48 0.54 2.79 12.57
N ALA A 49 0.72 2.04 11.48
CA ALA A 49 0.42 0.62 11.37
C ALA A 49 1.60 -0.12 10.79
N SER A 50 1.58 -1.45 10.96
CA SER A 50 2.52 -2.31 10.25
C SER A 50 1.81 -3.47 9.60
N ALA A 51 2.22 -3.80 8.38
CA ALA A 51 1.62 -4.87 7.60
C ALA A 51 2.70 -5.79 7.04
N GLY A 52 2.54 -7.09 7.27
CA GLY A 52 3.45 -8.12 6.78
C GLY A 52 3.39 -8.29 5.27
N PHE A 53 4.49 -8.79 4.69
CA PHE A 53 4.52 -9.27 3.32
C PHE A 53 5.62 -10.32 3.11
N TRP A 54 5.50 -11.10 2.04
CA TRP A 54 6.58 -11.90 1.50
C TRP A 54 6.95 -11.38 0.11
N THR A 55 8.22 -11.43 -0.25
CA THR A 55 8.72 -10.81 -1.50
C THR A 55 8.02 -11.31 -2.77
N PRO A 56 7.64 -12.60 -2.89
CA PRO A 56 6.86 -13.06 -4.04
C PRO A 56 5.45 -12.45 -4.18
N ASP A 57 4.84 -11.92 -3.12
CA ASP A 57 3.49 -11.32 -3.12
C ASP A 57 3.53 -10.01 -2.33
N SER A 58 4.40 -9.11 -2.79
CA SER A 58 4.50 -7.77 -2.23
C SER A 58 3.50 -6.81 -2.90
N PRO A 59 3.06 -5.75 -2.19
CA PRO A 59 2.42 -4.58 -2.77
C PRO A 59 3.18 -4.04 -3.99
N GLY A 60 4.51 -3.95 -3.95
CA GLY A 60 5.30 -3.50 -5.10
C GLY A 60 5.12 -4.41 -6.34
N ARG A 61 4.95 -5.72 -6.14
CA ARG A 61 4.63 -6.65 -7.22
C ARG A 61 3.22 -6.43 -7.77
N PHE A 62 2.24 -6.31 -6.89
CA PHE A 62 0.85 -6.02 -7.25
C PHE A 62 0.74 -4.71 -8.02
N LEU A 63 1.29 -3.61 -7.51
CA LEU A 63 1.28 -2.30 -8.18
C LEU A 63 1.95 -2.37 -9.57
N GLY A 64 3.03 -3.14 -9.68
CA GLY A 64 3.69 -3.37 -10.96
C GLY A 64 2.83 -4.14 -11.96
N SER A 65 1.96 -5.06 -11.53
CA SER A 65 1.04 -5.76 -12.44
C SER A 65 -0.07 -4.84 -12.95
N LEU A 66 -0.54 -3.89 -12.14
CA LEU A 66 -1.47 -2.85 -12.57
C LEU A 66 -0.86 -1.96 -13.65
N ALA A 67 0.42 -1.58 -13.49
CA ALA A 67 1.16 -0.78 -14.47
C ALA A 67 1.41 -1.50 -15.81
N LEU A 68 1.49 -2.84 -15.80
CA LEU A 68 1.60 -3.64 -17.03
C LEU A 68 0.28 -3.65 -17.81
N ASP A 69 -0.83 -3.67 -17.08
CA ASP A 69 -2.19 -3.64 -17.64
C ASP A 69 -2.75 -2.22 -17.75
N PHE A 70 -1.88 -1.23 -18.03
CA PHE A 70 -2.22 0.20 -18.11
C PHE A 70 -3.33 0.55 -19.12
N ARG A 71 -3.63 -0.36 -20.07
CA ARG A 71 -4.74 -0.21 -21.02
C ARG A 71 -6.11 -0.44 -20.38
N GLY A 72 -6.12 -0.95 -19.15
CA GLY A 72 -7.30 -1.20 -18.35
C GLY A 72 -7.61 -2.69 -18.17
N TRP A 73 -8.41 -2.95 -17.15
CA TRP A 73 -8.97 -4.25 -16.81
C TRP A 73 -10.41 -4.08 -16.32
N PRO A 74 -11.26 -5.11 -16.45
CA PRO A 74 -12.60 -5.08 -15.88
C PRO A 74 -12.56 -5.34 -14.37
N GLY A 75 -13.49 -4.72 -13.65
CA GLY A 75 -13.72 -5.00 -12.23
C GLY A 75 -12.62 -4.49 -11.29
N GLU A 76 -12.54 -5.12 -10.12
CA GLU A 76 -11.60 -4.77 -9.06
C GLU A 76 -10.48 -5.82 -8.97
N ARG A 77 -9.25 -5.35 -8.75
CA ARG A 77 -8.11 -6.19 -8.37
C ARG A 77 -7.73 -5.91 -6.94
N THR A 78 -7.28 -6.94 -6.25
CA THR A 78 -7.06 -6.87 -4.80
C THR A 78 -5.73 -7.47 -4.43
N TRP A 79 -5.06 -6.82 -3.49
CA TRP A 79 -3.94 -7.37 -2.75
C TRP A 79 -4.15 -7.17 -1.25
N ARG A 80 -3.76 -8.14 -0.43
CA ARG A 80 -3.89 -8.08 1.03
C ARG A 80 -2.64 -8.62 1.70
N SER A 81 -2.22 -7.98 2.79
CA SER A 81 -1.16 -8.52 3.64
C SER A 81 -1.60 -9.81 4.34
N PRO A 82 -0.66 -10.72 4.67
CA PRO A 82 -0.99 -11.98 5.35
C PRO A 82 -1.67 -11.79 6.72
N ASP A 83 -1.33 -10.73 7.43
CA ASP A 83 -1.91 -10.35 8.72
C ASP A 83 -3.17 -9.48 8.59
N THR A 84 -3.64 -9.26 7.36
CA THR A 84 -4.81 -8.45 7.02
C THR A 84 -4.75 -6.97 7.40
N ALA A 85 -3.59 -6.49 7.90
CA ALA A 85 -3.39 -5.12 8.36
C ALA A 85 -3.33 -4.09 7.21
N LEU A 86 -3.00 -4.51 5.99
CA LEU A 86 -3.07 -3.69 4.78
C LEU A 86 -3.88 -4.41 3.70
N HIS A 87 -4.84 -3.69 3.14
CA HIS A 87 -5.66 -4.13 2.02
C HIS A 87 -5.64 -3.05 0.94
N VAL A 88 -5.36 -3.45 -0.30
CA VAL A 88 -5.31 -2.56 -1.45
C VAL A 88 -6.28 -3.07 -2.50
N THR A 89 -7.25 -2.25 -2.87
CA THR A 89 -8.10 -2.52 -4.03
C THR A 89 -7.84 -1.53 -5.15
N ALA A 90 -7.99 -1.99 -6.39
CA ALA A 90 -7.63 -1.24 -7.59
C ALA A 90 -8.70 -1.39 -8.67
N THR A 91 -9.24 -0.26 -9.13
CA THR A 91 -10.12 -0.20 -10.30
C THR A 91 -9.51 0.72 -11.36
N HIS A 92 -9.73 0.39 -12.64
CA HIS A 92 -9.35 1.22 -13.76
C HIS A 92 -10.60 1.91 -14.31
N ASP A 93 -10.53 3.22 -14.55
CA ASP A 93 -11.69 4.03 -14.97
C ASP A 93 -12.00 3.95 -16.48
N GLY A 94 -11.08 3.40 -17.26
CA GLY A 94 -11.16 3.34 -18.72
C GLY A 94 -10.75 4.64 -19.42
N LEU A 95 -10.40 5.67 -18.66
CA LEU A 95 -9.94 6.98 -19.12
C LEU A 95 -8.44 7.19 -18.85
N GLY A 96 -7.75 6.19 -18.30
CA GLY A 96 -6.31 6.19 -18.08
C GLY A 96 -5.91 6.39 -16.63
N HIS A 97 -6.83 6.26 -15.67
CA HIS A 97 -6.52 6.35 -14.24
C HIS A 97 -6.82 5.05 -13.50
N VAL A 98 -6.02 4.82 -12.47
CA VAL A 98 -6.20 3.76 -11.49
C VAL A 98 -6.59 4.38 -10.17
N HIS A 99 -7.74 3.95 -9.65
CA HIS A 99 -8.18 4.28 -8.30
C HIS A 99 -7.66 3.20 -7.36
N LEU A 100 -6.74 3.57 -6.48
CA LEU A 100 -6.20 2.69 -5.45
C LEU A 100 -6.86 3.02 -4.12
N ARG A 101 -7.56 2.06 -3.54
CA ARG A 101 -8.14 2.16 -2.20
C ARG A 101 -7.25 1.41 -1.22
N TRP A 102 -6.62 2.14 -0.32
CA TRP A 102 -5.75 1.63 0.74
C TRP A 102 -6.54 1.59 2.03
N THR A 103 -6.76 0.40 2.59
CA THR A 103 -7.34 0.20 3.92
C THR A 103 -6.27 -0.33 4.84
N VAL A 104 -6.06 0.36 5.96
CA VAL A 104 -5.02 0.06 6.95
C VAL A 104 -5.66 -0.06 8.33
N THR A 105 -5.22 -1.03 9.12
CA THR A 105 -5.64 -1.22 10.51
C THR A 105 -4.45 -1.57 11.40
N ASP A 106 -4.55 -1.29 12.71
CA ASP A 106 -3.58 -1.81 13.69
C ASP A 106 -3.81 -3.26 14.09
N GLY A 107 -4.80 -3.93 13.49
CA GLY A 107 -5.08 -5.36 13.70
C GLY A 107 -5.64 -5.68 15.09
N ARG A 108 -5.94 -4.68 15.91
CA ARG A 108 -6.52 -4.87 17.24
C ARG A 108 -8.02 -5.09 17.15
N LEU A 109 -8.50 -6.12 17.83
CA LEU A 109 -9.92 -6.32 18.10
C LEU A 109 -10.30 -5.52 19.36
N ASP A 110 -10.58 -4.24 19.16
CA ASP A 110 -11.18 -3.28 20.12
C ASP A 110 -10.36 -2.85 21.37
N PRO A 111 -10.11 -1.53 21.58
CA PRO A 111 -10.21 -0.49 20.57
C PRO A 111 -9.07 -0.63 19.56
N GLY A 112 -9.42 -0.97 18.33
CA GLY A 112 -8.55 -0.90 17.16
C GLY A 112 -8.96 0.24 16.26
N TRP A 113 -8.11 0.61 15.31
CA TRP A 113 -8.44 1.62 14.32
C TRP A 113 -8.40 1.07 12.90
N GLU A 114 -9.21 1.65 12.03
CA GLU A 114 -9.18 1.42 10.59
C GLU A 114 -9.18 2.78 9.88
N LEU A 115 -8.36 2.89 8.84
CA LEU A 115 -8.33 4.04 7.96
C LEU A 115 -8.42 3.57 6.52
N THR A 116 -9.22 4.28 5.72
CA THR A 116 -9.24 4.09 4.28
C THR A 116 -8.91 5.38 3.54
N VAL A 117 -7.94 5.29 2.61
CA VAL A 117 -7.51 6.37 1.72
C VAL A 117 -7.69 5.91 0.28
N THR A 118 -8.27 6.76 -0.58
CA THR A 118 -8.28 6.51 -2.02
C THR A 118 -7.29 7.45 -2.69
N THR A 119 -6.42 6.91 -3.53
CA THR A 119 -5.50 7.70 -4.37
C THR A 119 -5.79 7.46 -5.85
N ILE A 120 -5.64 8.50 -6.65
CA ILE A 120 -5.75 8.41 -8.12
C ILE A 120 -4.35 8.49 -8.70
N VAL A 121 -4.04 7.58 -9.62
CA VAL A 121 -2.73 7.48 -10.27
C VAL A 121 -2.94 7.34 -11.77
N ASP A 122 -2.16 8.04 -12.60
CA ASP A 122 -2.11 7.76 -14.03
C ASP A 122 -1.70 6.29 -14.25
N ALA A 123 -2.48 5.56 -15.04
CA ALA A 123 -2.35 4.12 -15.21
C ALA A 123 -1.02 3.71 -15.86
N GLY A 124 -0.35 4.63 -16.56
CA GLY A 124 0.91 4.43 -17.23
C GLY A 124 2.10 4.74 -16.33
N GLU A 125 2.70 5.91 -16.53
CA GLU A 125 4.03 6.20 -16.01
C GLU A 125 4.02 6.43 -14.50
N ASP A 126 2.99 7.08 -13.96
CA ASP A 126 2.90 7.28 -12.52
C ASP A 126 2.69 5.96 -11.78
N MET A 127 1.91 5.03 -12.34
CA MET A 127 1.76 3.68 -11.77
C MET A 127 3.08 2.91 -11.78
N ARG A 128 3.88 3.01 -12.86
CA ARG A 128 5.22 2.40 -12.93
C ARG A 128 6.15 3.02 -11.91
N ARG A 129 6.14 4.35 -11.77
CA ARG A 129 6.96 5.06 -10.80
C ARG A 129 6.60 4.66 -9.37
N LEU A 130 5.31 4.62 -9.03
CA LEU A 130 4.83 4.17 -7.74
C LEU A 130 5.27 2.73 -7.43
N ALA A 131 5.12 1.81 -8.40
CA ALA A 131 5.57 0.43 -8.24
C ALA A 131 7.09 0.32 -8.05
N ALA A 132 7.87 1.12 -8.79
CA ALA A 132 9.32 1.17 -8.69
C ALA A 132 9.78 1.73 -7.34
N ASP A 133 9.16 2.82 -6.88
CA ASP A 133 9.45 3.46 -5.60
C ASP A 133 9.16 2.50 -4.43
N VAL A 134 8.00 1.82 -4.43
CA VAL A 134 7.67 0.82 -3.40
C VAL A 134 8.67 -0.35 -3.40
N ARG A 135 9.01 -0.88 -4.58
CA ARG A 135 10.01 -1.96 -4.69
C ARG A 135 11.42 -1.51 -4.31
N ALA A 136 11.75 -0.22 -4.44
CA ALA A 136 13.03 0.30 -3.99
C ALA A 136 13.14 0.22 -2.47
N VAL A 137 12.07 0.58 -1.74
CA VAL A 137 12.03 0.43 -0.28
C VAL A 137 12.04 -1.04 0.15
N GLU A 138 11.38 -1.93 -0.58
CA GLU A 138 11.41 -3.39 -0.33
C GLU A 138 12.80 -4.03 -0.48
N ARG A 139 13.72 -3.39 -1.20
CA ARG A 139 15.08 -3.90 -1.47
C ARG A 139 16.16 -3.24 -0.62
N ALA A 140 15.82 -2.18 0.11
CA ALA A 140 16.79 -1.33 0.79
C ALA A 140 17.29 -1.87 2.14
N ASP A 141 16.76 -3.01 2.61
CA ASP A 141 17.09 -3.61 3.92
C ASP A 141 17.27 -5.13 3.83
#